data_AF-A0AA38G035-F1
#
_entry.id   AF-A0AA38G035-F1
#
_cell.length_a   1.000
_cell.length_b   1.000
_cell.length_c   1.000
_cell.angle_alpha   90.00
_cell.angle_beta   90.00
_cell.angle_gamma   90.00
#
_symmetry.space_group_name_H-M   'P 1'
#
loop_
_entity.id
_entity.type
_entity.pdbx_description
1 polymer ?
#
loop_
_entity_poly.entity_id
_entity_poly.type
_entity_poly.pdbx_seq_one_letter_code
_entity_poly.pdbx_strand_id
1 'polypeptide(L)'
;NEDNDEQPIAFFSQILEDYEVRYSFIEKHVLTVIRSLKKFKHLVSNNKVQLLVSHVGVKDFLLNKDLNEKRAGWITHVMEYDIDIKFTKLVRGKGLREQLVLNKHKEACNEKE
;
A
#
# COMPACT_ATOMS: atom_id res chain seq x y z
N ASN A 1 -8.70 24.53 4.58
CA ASN A 1 -7.72 24.74 5.66
C ASN A 1 -6.35 24.88 5.03
N GLU A 2 -5.68 25.99 5.29
CA GLU A 2 -4.50 26.47 4.56
C GLU A 2 -3.18 25.86 5.03
N ASP A 3 -3.20 24.59 5.43
CA ASP A 3 -2.01 23.76 5.56
C ASP A 3 -2.30 22.45 4.84
N ASN A 4 -1.49 22.16 3.81
CA ASN A 4 -1.53 20.94 3.00
C ASN A 4 -1.00 19.76 3.82
N ASP A 5 -1.58 19.57 5.01
CA ASP A 5 -1.18 18.58 5.98
C ASP A 5 -2.05 17.34 5.82
N GLU A 6 -1.46 16.30 5.23
CA GLU A 6 -2.09 14.99 5.16
C GLU A 6 -2.18 14.42 6.57
N GLN A 7 -3.41 14.28 7.07
CA GLN A 7 -3.69 13.77 8.40
C GLN A 7 -4.01 12.27 8.35
N PRO A 8 -3.45 11.47 9.29
CA PRO A 8 -3.78 10.05 9.35
C PRO A 8 -5.25 9.88 9.76
N ILE A 9 -6.00 9.12 8.98
CA ILE A 9 -7.42 8.82 9.25
C ILE A 9 -7.55 7.66 10.22
N ALA A 10 -6.79 6.58 9.99
CA ALA A 10 -6.84 5.36 10.80
C ALA A 10 -5.54 4.57 10.72
N PHE A 11 -5.26 3.81 11.77
CA PHE A 11 -4.16 2.85 11.83
C PHE A 11 -4.71 1.43 11.93
N PHE A 12 -4.01 0.48 11.31
CA PHE A 12 -4.35 -0.93 11.36
C PHE A 12 -3.10 -1.78 11.57
N SER A 13 -3.22 -2.75 12.46
CA SER A 13 -2.22 -3.79 12.69
C SER A 13 -2.93 -5.10 12.99
N GLN A 14 -2.31 -6.22 12.61
CA GLN A 14 -2.85 -7.55 12.85
C GLN A 14 -1.70 -8.54 13.10
N ILE A 15 -1.94 -9.52 13.98
CA ILE A 15 -1.04 -10.64 14.24
C ILE A 15 -1.18 -11.67 13.11
N LEU A 16 -0.08 -12.33 12.74
CA LEU A 16 -0.09 -13.41 11.75
C LEU A 16 -0.53 -14.72 12.40
N GLU A 17 -1.37 -15.49 11.70
CA GLU A 17 -1.77 -16.83 12.13
C GLU A 17 -0.60 -17.83 11.97
N ASP A 18 -0.63 -18.96 12.68
CA ASP A 18 0.48 -19.94 12.70
C ASP A 18 0.89 -20.43 11.30
N TYR A 19 -0.08 -20.58 10.39
CA TYR A 19 0.20 -20.99 9.01
C TYR A 19 0.81 -19.86 8.17
N GLU A 20 0.55 -18.59 8.52
CA GLU A 20 1.04 -17.38 7.83
C GLU A 20 2.44 -17.00 8.30
N VAL A 21 2.81 -17.39 9.53
CA VAL A 21 4.18 -17.26 10.04
C VAL A 21 5.17 -17.96 9.11
N ARG A 22 4.76 -19.04 8.44
CA ARG A 22 5.60 -19.80 7.48
C ARG A 22 5.74 -19.13 6.11
N TYR A 23 4.99 -18.08 5.82
CA TYR A 23 5.06 -17.40 4.53
C TYR A 23 6.39 -16.69 4.32
N SER A 24 6.77 -16.56 3.05
CA SER A 24 7.94 -15.78 2.67
C SER A 24 7.76 -14.30 3.05
N PHE A 25 8.86 -13.58 3.12
CA PHE A 25 8.85 -12.15 3.44
C PHE A 25 7.93 -11.36 2.49
N ILE A 26 7.97 -11.66 1.19
CA ILE A 26 7.15 -10.99 0.17
C ILE A 26 5.66 -11.30 0.37
N GLU A 27 5.32 -12.57 0.60
CA GLU A 27 3.94 -13.00 0.83
C GLU A 27 3.32 -12.35 2.07
N LYS A 28 4.11 -12.18 3.14
CA LYS A 28 3.67 -11.46 4.35
C LYS A 28 3.35 -9.99 4.06
N HIS A 29 4.14 -9.33 3.21
CA HIS A 29 3.88 -7.94 2.81
C HIS A 29 2.60 -7.84 1.98
N VAL A 30 2.43 -8.72 1.00
CA VAL A 30 1.21 -8.79 0.17
C VAL A 30 -0.02 -9.06 1.03
N LEU A 31 0.07 -10.02 1.97
CA LEU A 31 -1.01 -10.32 2.90
C LEU A 31 -1.38 -9.12 3.77
N THR A 32 -0.39 -8.34 4.21
CA THR A 32 -0.62 -7.11 4.99
C THR A 32 -1.41 -6.08 4.17
N VAL A 33 -1.07 -5.92 2.88
CA VAL A 33 -1.80 -5.04 1.96
C VAL A 33 -3.25 -5.50 1.81
N ILE A 34 -3.47 -6.78 1.50
CA ILE A 34 -4.81 -7.34 1.30
C ILE A 34 -5.69 -7.17 2.54
N ARG A 35 -5.15 -7.43 3.73
CA ARG A 35 -5.86 -7.24 5.00
C ARG A 35 -6.19 -5.78 5.26
N SER A 36 -5.28 -4.87 4.92
CA SER A 36 -5.51 -3.43 5.04
C SER A 36 -6.64 -2.98 4.12
N LEU A 37 -6.64 -3.42 2.85
CA LEU A 37 -7.71 -3.14 1.89
C LEU A 37 -9.05 -3.67 2.38
N LYS A 38 -9.09 -4.90 2.90
CA LYS A 38 -10.30 -5.49 3.49
C LYS A 38 -10.81 -4.67 4.68
N LYS A 39 -9.91 -4.21 5.56
CA LYS A 39 -10.27 -3.39 6.73
C LYS A 39 -10.81 -2.02 6.33
N PHE A 40 -10.19 -1.41 5.33
CA PHE A 40 -10.52 -0.07 4.85
C PHE A 40 -11.41 -0.06 3.60
N LYS A 41 -12.14 -1.16 3.33
CA LYS A 41 -12.98 -1.29 2.13
C LYS A 41 -13.92 -0.08 1.95
N HIS A 42 -14.55 0.38 3.02
CA HIS A 42 -15.43 1.56 3.00
C HIS A 42 -14.74 2.87 2.60
N LEU A 43 -13.42 3.01 2.83
CA LEU A 43 -12.64 4.19 2.44
C LEU A 43 -12.08 4.06 1.01
N VAL A 44 -11.69 2.84 0.62
CA VAL A 44 -10.95 2.57 -0.62
C VAL A 44 -11.87 2.27 -1.80
N SER A 45 -13.05 1.67 -1.59
CA SER A 45 -13.91 1.19 -2.70
C SER A 45 -14.35 2.25 -3.71
N ASN A 46 -14.47 3.52 -3.32
CA ASN A 46 -14.99 4.57 -4.19
C ASN A 46 -13.91 5.58 -4.63
N ASN A 47 -12.66 5.38 -4.21
CA ASN A 47 -11.59 6.36 -4.38
C ASN A 47 -10.36 5.73 -5.01
N LYS A 48 -9.62 6.51 -5.80
CA LYS A 48 -8.28 6.12 -6.24
C LYS A 48 -7.33 6.24 -5.06
N VAL A 49 -6.67 5.14 -4.70
CA VAL A 49 -5.79 5.11 -3.53
C VAL A 49 -4.35 4.83 -3.94
N GLN A 50 -3.43 5.61 -3.41
CA GLN A 50 -1.99 5.36 -3.55
C GLN A 50 -1.54 4.43 -2.43
N LEU A 51 -1.14 3.22 -2.79
CA LEU A 51 -0.58 2.25 -1.86
C LEU A 51 0.93 2.40 -1.81
N LEU A 52 1.42 2.71 -0.61
CA LEU A 52 2.84 2.86 -0.32
C LEU A 52 3.37 1.56 0.28
N VAL A 53 4.36 0.96 -0.41
CA VAL A 53 4.94 -0.32 0.02
C VAL A 53 6.46 -0.19 0.17
N SER A 54 6.99 -0.80 1.23
CA SER A 54 8.42 -0.80 1.57
C SER A 54 9.28 -1.72 0.70
N HIS A 55 8.68 -2.58 -0.12
CA HIS A 55 9.36 -3.63 -0.86
C HIS A 55 8.88 -3.72 -2.31
N VAL A 56 9.82 -3.67 -3.25
CA VAL A 56 9.55 -3.65 -4.71
C VAL A 56 8.84 -4.92 -5.17
N GLY A 57 9.23 -6.08 -4.62
CA GLY A 57 8.68 -7.39 -5.02
C GLY A 57 7.20 -7.59 -4.73
N VAL A 58 6.53 -6.68 -4.02
CA VAL A 58 5.06 -6.73 -3.87
C VAL A 58 4.37 -6.37 -5.18
N LYS A 59 4.92 -5.39 -5.92
CA LYS A 59 4.40 -5.02 -7.24
C LYS A 59 4.58 -6.19 -8.20
N ASP A 60 5.75 -6.81 -8.21
CA ASP A 60 6.03 -7.98 -9.04
C ASP A 60 5.14 -9.16 -8.65
N PHE A 61 4.90 -9.39 -7.36
CA PHE A 61 3.99 -10.45 -6.90
C PHE A 61 2.56 -10.26 -7.40
N LEU A 62 2.08 -9.02 -7.48
CA LEU A 62 0.73 -8.72 -7.95
C LEU A 62 0.62 -8.74 -9.48
N LEU A 63 1.72 -8.48 -10.19
CA LEU A 63 1.80 -8.51 -11.66
C LEU A 63 2.06 -9.92 -12.20
N ASN A 64 2.85 -10.73 -11.49
CA ASN A 64 3.25 -12.06 -11.94
C ASN A 64 2.10 -13.05 -11.77
N LYS A 65 1.64 -13.58 -12.91
CA LYS A 65 0.52 -14.51 -13.04
C LYS A 65 0.93 -15.97 -12.81
N ASP A 66 1.97 -16.21 -12.02
CA ASP A 66 2.37 -17.56 -11.62
C ASP A 66 1.37 -18.08 -10.58
N LEU A 67 0.31 -18.71 -11.13
CA LEU A 67 -0.93 -19.07 -10.44
C LEU A 67 -0.72 -20.28 -9.54
N ASN A 68 -0.24 -20.04 -8.32
CA ASN A 68 -0.62 -20.88 -7.20
C ASN A 68 -2.07 -20.50 -6.82
N GLU A 69 -2.98 -21.46 -6.64
CA GLU A 69 -4.43 -21.22 -6.47
C GLU A 69 -4.74 -20.16 -5.38
N LYS A 70 -3.97 -20.18 -4.29
CA LYS A 70 -4.08 -19.19 -3.20
C LYS A 70 -3.76 -17.76 -3.63
N ARG A 71 -2.78 -17.57 -4.53
CA ARG A 71 -2.37 -16.24 -5.01
C ARG A 71 -3.38 -15.65 -5.98
N ALA A 72 -4.08 -16.49 -6.74
CA ALA A 72 -5.13 -16.05 -7.65
C ALA A 72 -6.25 -15.30 -6.91
N GLY A 73 -6.67 -15.80 -5.75
CA GLY A 73 -7.68 -15.14 -4.91
C GLY A 73 -7.21 -13.78 -4.38
N TRP A 74 -5.93 -13.67 -4.02
CA TRP A 74 -5.32 -12.43 -3.56
C TRP A 74 -5.24 -11.37 -4.66
N ILE A 75 -4.78 -11.77 -5.85
CA ILE A 75 -4.70 -10.88 -7.02
C ILE A 75 -6.11 -10.38 -7.39
N THR A 76 -7.09 -11.28 -7.45
CA THR A 76 -8.49 -10.92 -7.73
C THR A 76 -9.02 -9.90 -6.73
N HIS A 77 -8.69 -10.04 -5.44
CA HIS A 77 -9.12 -9.09 -4.42
C HIS A 77 -8.48 -7.71 -4.58
N VAL A 78 -7.19 -7.65 -4.94
CA VAL A 78 -6.51 -6.36 -5.15
C VAL A 78 -7.01 -5.67 -6.43
N MET A 79 -7.29 -6.44 -7.49
CA MET A 79 -7.83 -5.92 -8.75
C MET A 79 -9.25 -5.34 -8.65
N GLU A 80 -10.01 -5.64 -7.59
CA GLU A 80 -11.32 -5.02 -7.32
C GLU A 80 -11.20 -3.51 -7.04
N TYR A 81 -10.01 -3.02 -6.66
CA TYR A 81 -9.78 -1.64 -6.24
C TYR A 81 -8.88 -0.89 -7.23
N ASP A 82 -9.16 0.40 -7.43
CA ASP A 82 -8.31 1.29 -8.26
C ASP A 82 -7.12 1.81 -7.42
N ILE A 83 -6.04 1.03 -7.39
CA ILE A 83 -4.86 1.26 -6.55
C ILE A 83 -3.62 1.53 -7.40
N ASP A 84 -2.90 2.61 -7.09
CA ASP A 84 -1.57 2.89 -7.63
C ASP A 84 -0.49 2.47 -6.61
N ILE A 85 0.39 1.55 -7.00
CA ILE A 85 1.43 0.99 -6.12
C ILE A 85 2.72 1.78 -6.29
N LYS A 86 3.10 2.53 -5.26
CA LYS A 86 4.37 3.27 -5.19
C LYS A 86 5.30 2.65 -4.17
N PHE A 87 6.55 2.48 -4.56
CA PHE A 87 7.61 2.05 -3.66
C PHE A 87 8.09 3.25 -2.84
N THR A 88 8.29 3.05 -1.55
CA THR A 88 8.87 4.08 -0.70
C THR A 88 9.73 3.48 0.40
N LYS A 89 10.89 4.10 0.63
CA LYS A 89 11.86 3.69 1.64
C LYS A 89 11.52 4.38 2.96
N LEU A 90 10.37 4.06 3.54
CA LEU A 90 9.91 4.74 4.75
C LEU A 90 10.51 4.16 6.03
N VAL A 91 10.93 5.08 6.91
CA VAL A 91 11.25 4.82 8.31
C VAL A 91 9.97 5.07 9.12
N ARG A 92 9.62 4.17 10.04
CA ARG A 92 8.32 4.16 10.75
C ARG A 92 8.08 5.45 11.55
N GLY A 93 6.90 6.05 11.37
CA GLY A 93 6.35 7.14 12.21
C GLY A 93 7.02 8.50 11.99
N LYS A 94 6.24 9.56 11.75
CA LYS A 94 6.65 10.92 11.31
C LYS A 94 7.18 11.05 9.87
N GLY A 95 8.11 10.19 9.44
CA GLY A 95 8.75 10.33 8.12
C GLY A 95 7.81 10.25 6.91
N LEU A 96 6.66 9.56 7.03
CA LEU A 96 5.68 9.41 5.95
C LEU A 96 5.00 10.73 5.58
N ARG A 97 4.53 11.49 6.58
CA ARG A 97 3.89 12.80 6.37
C ARG A 97 4.88 13.77 5.74
N GLU A 98 6.08 13.86 6.32
CA GLU A 98 7.13 14.74 5.83
C GLU A 98 7.50 14.44 4.37
N GLN A 99 7.66 13.15 4.01
CA GLN A 99 8.04 12.78 2.64
C GLN A 99 6.90 12.99 1.62
N LEU A 100 5.64 12.80 2.01
CA LEU A 100 4.51 13.07 1.12
C LEU A 100 4.36 14.58 0.85
N VAL A 101 4.53 15.40 1.89
CA VAL A 101 4.57 16.87 1.77
C VAL A 101 5.75 17.31 0.88
N LEU A 102 6.94 16.74 1.06
CA LEU A 102 8.13 17.00 0.23
C LEU A 102 7.92 16.60 -1.24
N ASN A 103 7.27 15.46 -1.50
CA ASN A 103 7.01 15.00 -2.87
C ASN A 103 6.00 15.91 -3.58
N LYS A 104 4.92 16.33 -2.91
CA LYS A 104 4.00 17.34 -3.46
C LYS A 104 4.71 18.65 -3.80
N HIS A 105 5.62 19.09 -2.94
CA HIS A 105 6.39 20.32 -3.16
C HIS A 105 7.34 20.21 -4.37
N LYS A 106 7.89 19.02 -4.63
CA LYS A 106 8.70 18.75 -5.84
C LYS A 106 7.85 18.67 -7.10
N GLU A 107 6.70 18.01 -7.05
CA GLU A 107 5.77 17.93 -8.18
C GLU A 107 5.27 19.34 -8.58
N ALA A 108 4.94 20.19 -7.60
CA ALA A 108 4.54 21.59 -7.85
C ALA A 108 5.68 22.51 -8.35
N CYS A 109 6.94 22.16 -8.09
CA CYS A 109 8.11 22.89 -8.61
C CYS A 109 8.51 22.42 -10.02
N ASN A 110 8.32 21.14 -10.35
CA ASN A 110 8.63 20.60 -11.67
C ASN A 110 7.59 20.95 -12.76
N GLU A 111 6.42 21.47 -12.38
CA GLU A 111 5.40 21.95 -13.32
C GLU A 111 5.57 23.44 -13.69
N LYS A 112 6.66 24.08 -13.22
CA LYS A 112 7.01 25.48 -13.50
C LYS A 112 8.25 25.66 -14.38
N GLU A 113 8.76 24.60 -14.98
CA GLU A 113 9.79 24.64 -16.05
C GLU A 113 9.19 24.35 -17.42
#